data_AF-A0A355F6G1-F1
#
_entry.id   AF-A0A355F6G1-F1
#
_cell.length_a   1.000
_cell.length_b   1.000
_cell.length_c   1.000
_cell.angle_alpha   90.00
_cell.angle_beta   90.00
_cell.angle_gamma   90.00
#
_symmetry.space_group_name_H-M   'P 1'
#
loop_
_entity.id
_entity.type
_entity.pdbx_description
1 polymer ?
#
loop_
_entity_poly.entity_id
_entity_poly.type
_entity_poly.pdbx_seq_one_letter_code
_entity_poly.pdbx_strand_id
1 'polypeptide(L)'
;LYEHPEATPAELREAALTIARTVWNRWFAPVFGVRDSEILAIYSHMIAYGLYLPDYAIGHIIAFQVAGRLTQETFGAEVERMTRQGHVTPGVWIQGAVGGPVSAEALLAASRVALAAFTRVPA
;
A
#
# COMPACT_ATOMS: atom_id res chain seq x y z
N LEU A 1 1.82 -4.33 20.39
CA LEU A 1 0.50 -4.45 21.05
C LEU A 1 0.10 -5.90 21.22
N TYR A 2 -0.12 -6.69 20.16
CA TYR A 2 -0.46 -8.12 20.32
C TYR A 2 0.58 -8.93 21.09
N GLU A 3 1.87 -8.64 20.88
CA GLU A 3 2.99 -9.25 21.63
C GLU A 3 3.21 -8.61 23.02
N HIS A 4 2.54 -7.48 23.32
CA HIS A 4 2.71 -6.69 24.54
C HIS A 4 1.34 -6.25 25.08
N PRO A 5 0.53 -7.19 25.60
CA PRO A 5 -0.85 -6.90 26.00
C PRO A 5 -0.96 -5.93 27.19
N GLU A 6 0.06 -5.86 28.04
CA GLU A 6 0.11 -5.00 29.23
C GLU A 6 0.71 -3.61 28.96
N ALA A 7 0.95 -3.25 27.70
CA ALA A 7 1.57 -1.98 27.34
C ALA A 7 0.72 -0.79 27.82
N THR A 8 1.38 0.16 28.48
CA THR A 8 0.76 1.41 28.91
C THR A 8 0.55 2.36 27.73
N PRO A 9 -0.35 3.37 27.86
CA PRO A 9 -0.52 4.39 26.83
C PRO A 9 0.77 5.14 26.47
N ALA A 10 1.64 5.38 27.46
CA ALA A 10 2.93 6.05 27.24
C ALA A 10 3.88 5.17 26.41
N GLU A 11 3.97 3.87 26.73
CA GLU A 11 4.78 2.91 25.95
C GLU A 11 4.26 2.75 24.53
N LEU A 12 2.94 2.72 24.34
CA LEU A 12 2.34 2.68 23.01
C LEU A 12 2.70 3.93 22.18
N ARG A 13 2.60 5.12 22.77
CA ARG A 13 3.02 6.37 22.11
C ARG A 13 4.48 6.30 21.68
N GLU A 14 5.38 5.94 22.60
CA GLU A 14 6.82 5.87 22.30
C GLU A 14 7.15 4.83 21.23
N ALA A 15 6.48 3.67 21.27
CA ALA A 15 6.63 2.64 20.24
C ALA A 15 6.18 3.15 18.87
N ALA A 16 5.01 3.80 18.78
CA ALA A 16 4.50 4.35 17.52
C ALA A 16 5.42 5.41 16.92
N LEU A 17 5.90 6.36 17.73
CA LEU A 17 6.86 7.39 17.30
C LEU A 17 8.19 6.77 16.87
N THR A 18 8.68 5.77 17.59
CA THR A 18 9.92 5.06 17.26
C THR A 18 9.80 4.33 15.92
N ILE A 19 8.69 3.64 15.68
CA ILE A 19 8.41 2.97 14.42
C ILE A 19 8.34 3.99 13.28
N ALA A 20 7.65 5.12 13.48
CA ALA A 20 7.54 6.17 12.48
C ALA A 20 8.92 6.71 12.06
N ARG A 21 9.78 7.08 13.03
CA ARG A 21 11.15 7.55 12.75
C ARG A 21 12.00 6.48 12.07
N THR A 22 11.88 5.22 12.50
CA THR A 22 12.65 4.10 11.94
C THR A 22 12.29 3.85 10.48
N VAL A 23 10.99 3.80 10.16
CA VAL A 23 10.50 3.63 8.79
C VAL A 23 10.87 4.84 7.92
N TRP A 24 10.71 6.06 8.45
CA TRP A 24 11.12 7.28 7.77
C TRP A 24 12.60 7.27 7.41
N ASN A 25 13.47 7.01 8.39
CA ASN A 25 14.92 6.99 8.20
C ASN A 25 15.37 5.94 7.19
N ARG A 26 14.66 4.80 7.11
CA ARG A 26 14.98 3.73 6.18
C ARG A 26 14.58 4.05 4.74
N TRP A 27 13.37 4.56 4.53
CA TRP A 27 12.77 4.63 3.19
C TRP A 27 12.62 6.04 2.62
N PHE A 28 12.53 7.06 3.47
CA PHE A 28 12.23 8.44 3.07
C PHE A 28 13.42 9.37 3.24
N ALA A 29 14.17 9.27 4.34
CA ALA A 29 15.32 10.14 4.60
C ALA A 29 16.38 10.14 3.48
N PRO A 30 16.72 9.02 2.80
CA PRO A 30 17.66 9.04 1.68
C PRO A 30 17.19 9.88 0.48
N VAL A 31 15.88 10.08 0.32
CA VAL A 31 15.28 10.84 -0.78
C VAL A 31 15.03 12.29 -0.37
N PHE A 32 14.52 12.52 0.85
CA PHE A 32 14.12 13.84 1.34
C PHE A 32 15.23 14.62 2.06
N GLY A 33 16.33 13.96 2.46
CA GLY A 33 17.44 14.59 3.18
C GLY A 33 17.14 14.98 4.63
N VAL A 34 15.94 14.68 5.14
CA VAL A 34 15.53 14.94 6.52
C VAL A 34 15.52 13.62 7.30
N ARG A 35 16.12 13.59 8.48
CA ARG A 35 16.11 12.44 9.39
C ARG A 35 15.17 12.66 10.56
N ASP A 36 14.82 11.56 11.22
CA ASP A 36 14.11 11.53 12.50
C ASP A 36 12.74 12.23 12.48
N SER A 37 12.09 12.25 11.31
CA SER A 37 10.74 12.76 11.16
C SER A 37 9.72 11.76 11.72
N GLU A 38 8.78 12.28 12.50
CA GLU A 38 7.65 11.54 13.08
C GLU A 38 6.38 11.65 12.24
N ILE A 39 6.45 12.27 11.05
CA ILE A 39 5.25 12.55 10.24
C ILE A 39 4.40 11.31 9.95
N LEU A 40 5.02 10.12 9.88
CA LEU A 40 4.30 8.86 9.68
C LEU A 40 3.43 8.46 10.87
N ALA A 41 3.66 9.00 12.08
CA ALA A 41 2.84 8.75 13.27
C ALA A 41 1.50 9.51 13.27
N ILE A 42 1.23 10.36 12.27
CA ILE A 42 -0.02 11.13 12.19
C ILE A 42 -1.26 10.25 11.93
N TYR A 43 -1.06 9.04 11.40
CA TYR A 43 -2.17 8.18 11.02
C TYR A 43 -2.79 7.51 12.25
N SER A 44 -4.04 7.86 12.56
CA SER A 44 -4.83 7.24 13.63
C SER A 44 -4.89 5.72 13.53
N HIS A 45 -4.85 5.17 12.31
CA HIS A 45 -4.82 3.73 12.03
C HIS A 45 -3.58 3.00 12.57
N MET A 46 -2.53 3.72 13.00
CA MET A 46 -1.41 3.11 13.75
C MET A 46 -1.80 2.69 15.16
N ILE A 47 -2.90 3.22 15.70
CA ILE A 47 -3.34 3.02 17.09
C ILE A 47 -4.75 2.43 17.13
N ALA A 48 -5.70 3.03 16.42
CA ALA A 48 -7.13 2.76 16.57
C ALA A 48 -7.63 1.51 15.81
N TYR A 49 -6.91 1.09 14.76
CA TYR A 49 -7.35 0.02 13.87
C TYR A 49 -6.22 -0.97 13.63
N GLY A 50 -6.15 -2.00 14.48
CA GLY A 50 -5.15 -3.04 14.37
C GLY A 50 -5.15 -3.69 12.98
N LEU A 51 -3.97 -3.78 12.37
CA LEU A 51 -3.73 -4.40 11.06
C LEU A 51 -4.44 -3.77 9.86
N TYR A 52 -5.06 -2.59 10.00
CA TYR A 52 -5.71 -1.91 8.87
C TYR A 52 -4.74 -1.14 7.97
N LEU A 53 -3.69 -0.54 8.54
CA LEU A 53 -2.73 0.25 7.76
C LEU A 53 -2.06 -0.54 6.60
N PRO A 54 -1.66 -1.82 6.77
CA PRO A 54 -1.16 -2.65 5.67
C PRO A 54 -2.14 -2.83 4.50
N ASP A 55 -3.45 -2.70 4.72
CA ASP A 55 -4.46 -2.88 3.68
C ASP A 55 -4.32 -1.82 2.57
N TYR A 56 -3.86 -0.61 2.90
CA TYR A 56 -3.59 0.42 1.89
C TYR A 56 -2.46 0.01 0.94
N ALA A 57 -1.38 -0.57 1.46
CA ALA A 57 -0.26 -1.02 0.63
C ALA A 57 -0.68 -2.16 -0.30
N ILE A 58 -1.45 -3.13 0.23
CA ILE A 58 -2.00 -4.24 -0.57
C ILE A 58 -3.01 -3.70 -1.59
N GLY A 59 -3.86 -2.76 -1.19
CA GLY A 59 -4.84 -2.10 -2.05
C GLY A 59 -4.20 -1.39 -3.24
N HIS A 60 -3.08 -0.69 -3.04
CA HIS A 60 -2.32 -0.09 -4.13
C HIS A 60 -1.75 -1.13 -5.10
N ILE A 61 -1.20 -2.24 -4.60
CA ILE A 61 -0.72 -3.35 -5.44
C ILE A 61 -1.86 -3.91 -6.30
N ILE A 62 -2.99 -4.21 -5.68
CA ILE A 62 -4.19 -4.73 -6.35
C ILE A 62 -4.70 -3.71 -7.39
N ALA A 63 -4.73 -2.42 -7.07
CA ALA A 63 -5.19 -1.37 -7.97
C ALA A 63 -4.40 -1.35 -9.29
N PHE A 64 -3.07 -1.43 -9.23
CA PHE A 64 -2.23 -1.54 -10.43
C PHE A 64 -2.48 -2.85 -11.19
N GLN A 65 -2.68 -3.96 -10.46
CA GLN A 65 -2.89 -5.26 -11.05
C GLN A 65 -4.22 -5.35 -11.80
N VAL A 66 -5.29 -4.72 -11.28
CA VAL A 66 -6.59 -4.66 -11.98
C VAL A 66 -6.63 -3.61 -13.08
N ALA A 67 -5.90 -2.50 -12.95
CA ALA A 67 -5.91 -1.41 -13.92
C ALA A 67 -5.59 -1.88 -15.35
N GLY A 68 -4.69 -2.87 -15.51
CA GLY A 68 -4.37 -3.45 -16.82
C GLY A 68 -5.52 -4.20 -17.51
N ARG A 69 -6.61 -4.49 -16.81
CA ARG A 69 -7.83 -5.13 -17.35
C ARG A 69 -8.92 -4.12 -17.72
N LEU A 70 -8.84 -2.90 -17.19
CA LEU A 70 -9.87 -1.89 -17.32
C LEU A 70 -9.59 -1.02 -18.54
N THR A 71 -10.34 -1.21 -19.62
CA THR A 71 -10.33 -0.32 -20.78
C THR A 71 -11.57 0.58 -20.76
N GLN A 72 -11.56 1.64 -21.56
CA GLN A 72 -12.70 2.55 -21.66
C GLN A 72 -13.99 1.82 -22.09
N GLU A 73 -13.87 0.80 -22.94
CA GLU A 73 -14.97 0.01 -23.48
C GLU A 73 -15.50 -1.03 -22.49
N THR A 74 -14.63 -1.59 -21.65
CA THR A 74 -14.97 -2.72 -20.76
C THR A 74 -15.11 -2.33 -19.29
N PHE A 75 -14.80 -1.08 -18.92
CA PHE A 75 -14.69 -0.63 -17.53
C PHE A 75 -15.87 -1.07 -16.65
N GLY A 76 -17.10 -0.76 -17.06
CA GLY A 76 -18.29 -1.08 -16.27
C GLY A 76 -18.48 -2.58 -16.06
N ALA A 77 -18.34 -3.36 -17.14
CA ALA A 77 -18.51 -4.81 -17.10
C ALA A 77 -17.41 -5.50 -16.27
N GLU A 78 -16.17 -5.05 -16.38
CA GLU A 78 -15.06 -5.60 -15.60
C GLU A 78 -15.17 -5.23 -14.11
N VAL A 79 -15.51 -3.99 -13.78
CA VAL A 79 -15.75 -3.57 -12.39
C VAL A 79 -16.90 -4.36 -11.77
N GLU A 80 -18.00 -4.53 -12.49
CA GLU A 80 -19.14 -5.33 -12.01
C GLU A 80 -18.74 -6.79 -11.81
N ARG A 81 -18.06 -7.41 -12.78
CA ARG A 81 -17.58 -8.79 -12.70
C ARG A 81 -16.67 -9.01 -11.49
N MET A 82 -15.73 -8.10 -11.25
CA MET A 82 -14.78 -8.18 -10.14
C MET A 82 -15.47 -7.96 -8.78
N THR A 83 -16.34 -6.95 -8.67
CA THR A 83 -16.95 -6.55 -7.39
C THR A 83 -18.10 -7.48 -6.95
N ARG A 84 -18.82 -8.13 -7.88
CA ARG A 84 -19.86 -9.13 -7.58
C ARG A 84 -19.34 -10.34 -6.80
N GLN A 85 -18.03 -10.59 -6.78
CA GLN A 85 -17.43 -11.62 -5.93
C GLN A 85 -17.70 -11.41 -4.43
N GLY A 86 -17.92 -10.17 -4.00
CA GLY A 86 -18.32 -9.84 -2.63
C GLY A 86 -17.26 -10.16 -1.57
N HIS A 87 -17.72 -10.70 -0.45
CA HIS A 87 -16.90 -10.89 0.75
C HIS A 87 -16.11 -12.21 0.70
N VAL A 88 -14.97 -12.17 0.00
CA VAL A 88 -13.98 -13.26 -0.05
C VAL A 88 -12.60 -12.73 0.37
N THR A 89 -11.65 -13.62 0.65
CA THR A 89 -10.29 -13.20 1.00
C THR A 89 -9.62 -12.48 -0.18
N PRO A 90 -8.65 -11.55 0.04
CA PRO A 90 -7.99 -10.84 -1.05
C PRO A 90 -7.37 -11.76 -2.10
N GLY A 91 -6.81 -12.90 -1.68
CA GLY A 91 -6.24 -13.91 -2.57
C GLY A 91 -7.28 -14.59 -3.47
N VAL A 92 -8.46 -14.91 -2.93
CA VAL A 92 -9.56 -15.47 -3.73
C VAL A 92 -10.13 -14.39 -4.67
N TRP A 93 -10.31 -13.18 -4.16
CA TRP A 93 -10.83 -12.07 -4.94
C TRP A 93 -9.96 -11.75 -6.15
N ILE A 94 -8.65 -11.64 -5.96
CA ILE A 94 -7.71 -11.32 -7.04
C ILE A 94 -7.60 -12.48 -8.05
N GLN A 95 -7.68 -13.72 -7.59
CA GLN A 95 -7.70 -14.89 -8.47
C GLN A 95 -8.92 -14.82 -9.42
N GLY A 96 -10.11 -14.49 -8.92
CA GLY A 96 -11.29 -14.30 -9.77
C GLY A 96 -11.26 -13.02 -10.61
N ALA A 97 -10.59 -11.97 -10.12
CA ALA A 97 -10.49 -10.69 -10.83
C ALA A 97 -9.51 -10.74 -12.02
N VAL A 98 -8.32 -11.30 -11.83
CA VAL A 98 -7.23 -11.24 -12.83
C VAL A 98 -6.55 -12.57 -13.12
N GLY A 99 -6.99 -13.67 -12.50
CA GLY A 99 -6.51 -15.03 -12.81
C GLY A 99 -5.17 -15.42 -12.17
N GLY A 100 -4.67 -14.66 -11.18
CA GLY A 100 -3.40 -14.94 -10.51
C GLY A 100 -3.34 -14.38 -9.10
N PRO A 101 -2.26 -14.66 -8.35
CA PRO A 101 -2.08 -14.18 -6.98
C PRO A 101 -1.89 -12.66 -6.94
N VAL A 102 -1.99 -12.07 -5.74
CA VAL A 102 -1.59 -10.67 -5.51
C VAL A 102 -0.11 -10.53 -5.90
N SER A 103 0.19 -9.57 -6.77
CA SER A 103 1.56 -9.37 -7.28
C SER A 103 1.86 -7.90 -7.53
N ALA A 104 3.05 -7.47 -7.13
CA ALA A 104 3.56 -6.12 -7.39
C ALA A 104 4.06 -5.92 -8.82
N GLU A 105 4.05 -6.94 -9.68
CA GLU A 105 4.66 -6.86 -11.02
C GLU A 105 4.04 -5.76 -11.89
N ALA A 106 2.72 -5.58 -11.83
CA ALA A 106 2.03 -4.52 -12.57
C ALA A 106 2.48 -3.12 -12.13
N LEU A 107 2.61 -2.90 -10.82
CA LEU A 107 3.12 -1.66 -10.24
C LEU A 107 4.57 -1.40 -10.66
N LEU A 108 5.43 -2.43 -10.62
CA LEU A 108 6.83 -2.33 -11.02
C LEU A 108 6.97 -2.04 -12.52
N ALA A 109 6.16 -2.68 -13.36
CA ALA A 109 6.13 -2.42 -14.80
C ALA A 109 5.72 -0.98 -15.09
N ALA A 110 4.65 -0.48 -14.48
CA ALA A 110 4.21 0.90 -14.62
C ALA A 110 5.28 1.90 -14.15
N SER A 111 5.96 1.59 -13.03
CA SER A 111 7.06 2.41 -12.50
C SER A 111 8.24 2.48 -13.48
N ARG A 112 8.61 1.36 -14.11
CA ARG A 112 9.67 1.33 -15.14
C ARG A 112 9.33 2.19 -16.36
N VAL A 113 8.07 2.14 -16.82
CA VAL A 113 7.59 2.98 -17.93
C VAL A 113 7.68 4.46 -17.56
N ALA A 114 7.20 4.84 -16.38
CA ALA A 114 7.25 6.23 -15.90
C ALA A 114 8.70 6.75 -15.78
N LEU A 115 9.60 5.95 -15.22
CA LEU A 115 11.03 6.31 -15.11
C LEU A 115 11.70 6.46 -16.49
N ALA A 116 11.39 5.58 -17.44
CA ALA A 116 11.92 5.68 -18.80
C ALA A 116 11.40 6.91 -19.55
N ALA A 117 10.18 7.36 -19.26
CA ALA A 117 9.66 8.62 -19.80
C ALA A 117 10.38 9.83 -19.19
N PHE A 118 10.66 9.79 -17.88
CA PHE A 118 11.36 10.85 -17.17
C PHE A 118 12.80 11.05 -17.66
N THR A 119 13.54 9.97 -17.94
CA THR A 119 14.92 10.05 -18.43
C THR A 119 15.04 10.51 -19.90
N ARG A 120 13.92 10.57 -20.64
CA ARG A 120 13.88 11.01 -22.04
C ARG A 120 13.57 12.50 -22.20
N VAL A 121 13.28 13.22 -21.12
CA VAL A 121 13.10 14.67 -21.14
C VAL A 121 14.46 15.32 -20.85
N PRO A 122 15.06 16.10 -21.78
CA PRO A 122 16.28 16.84 -21.48
C PRO A 122 15.98 17.88 -20.39
N ALA A 123 16.95 18.06 -19.49
CA ALA A 123 16.91 19.09 -18.44
C ALA A 123 16.82 20.51 -19.04
#